data_AF-A0A0F8XMC7-F1
#
_entry.id   AF-A0A0F8XMC7-F1
#
_cell.length_a   1.000
_cell.length_b   1.000
_cell.length_c   1.000
_cell.angle_alpha   90.00
_cell.angle_beta   90.00
_cell.angle_gamma   90.00
#
_symmetry.space_group_name_H-M   'P 1'
#
loop_
_entity.id
_entity.type
_entity.pdbx_description
1 polymer ?
#
loop_
_entity_poly.entity_id
_entity_poly.type
_entity_poly.pdbx_seq_one_letter_code
_entity_poly.pdbx_strand_id
1 'polypeptide(L)'
;MMSCFYRRVRSLFQGKAHPGPTTTVLVVGAGSTGLALAQGLKKAGIPCIVVEKNESLDAQPRDWNMGLHWGAEPLKALIPEEMWAQIQTVQVDPSTPTAEHDSLQFLNGQTGELMTAVPANDFYRLRRRKLRGLLMQDLDIRWGVQLERIEYSSDGKYATAHFENGPSITANLIVGTDGARSTTRQLLLGANGDIRTLPYCASFVQARFTAEQAQFLRKFHPLYLASINPAGYFSFFGMHNAEQPDRPETWTFFFYISWYSPREEQEQTANWTNAQRLKQVKEFATAYTEPWKSAFEWLSDDHEVWYMSLTDFDPGAKGHRWDNHDGRVTLAGDAAHAMTYQRGQGLNHSVTDAAVLAEAVRKFVRGTSTQAAAIMAYEEEMIPRAGGEVRMSTTNTEMVHHWDEVLQSPIMKSGMTRVQDIKLDGINGHNQHGGQQAVKG
;
A
#
# COMPACT_ATOMS: atom_id res chain seq x y z
N MET A 1 -21.50 -1.80 60.39
CA MET A 1 -20.16 -1.74 59.79
C MET A 1 -20.17 -2.44 58.41
N MET A 2 -21.01 -1.99 57.45
CA MET A 2 -21.03 -2.50 56.06
C MET A 2 -21.95 -1.66 55.14
N SER A 3 -21.78 -0.33 55.08
CA SER A 3 -22.59 0.48 54.15
C SER A 3 -21.95 1.78 53.62
N CYS A 4 -20.70 2.10 53.97
CA CYS A 4 -20.06 3.37 53.56
C CYS A 4 -18.97 3.26 52.48
N PHE A 5 -18.71 2.08 51.90
CA PHE A 5 -17.57 1.92 50.97
C PHE A 5 -17.91 1.95 49.48
N TYR A 6 -19.20 2.02 49.10
CA TYR A 6 -19.62 1.96 47.69
C TYR A 6 -19.99 3.32 47.05
N ARG A 7 -19.79 4.44 47.75
CA ARG A 7 -20.18 5.78 47.27
C ARG A 7 -19.03 6.73 46.89
N ARG A 8 -17.79 6.23 46.78
CA ARG A 8 -16.61 7.11 46.55
C ARG A 8 -15.76 6.85 45.31
N VAL A 9 -16.32 6.23 44.26
CA VAL A 9 -15.65 6.11 42.93
C VAL A 9 -16.50 6.64 41.77
N ARG A 10 -17.53 7.46 42.04
CA ARG A 10 -18.43 7.99 41.00
C ARG A 10 -18.45 9.52 40.88
N SER A 11 -17.38 10.22 41.31
CA SER A 11 -17.37 11.68 41.39
C SER A 11 -16.10 12.37 40.86
N LEU A 12 -15.46 11.83 39.81
CA LEU A 12 -14.36 12.53 39.11
C LEU A 12 -14.53 12.64 37.59
N PHE A 13 -15.74 12.39 37.07
CA PHE A 13 -16.08 12.67 35.67
C PHE A 13 -17.21 13.70 35.62
N GLN A 14 -16.89 14.95 35.91
CA GLN A 14 -17.67 16.11 35.45
C GLN A 14 -16.81 16.90 34.47
N GLY A 15 -16.50 16.25 33.35
CA GLY A 15 -16.25 16.88 32.06
C GLY A 15 -17.38 16.42 31.14
N LYS A 16 -17.91 17.33 30.32
CA LYS A 16 -19.10 17.13 29.47
C LYS A 16 -19.12 15.73 28.85
N ALA A 17 -20.23 15.00 29.02
CA ALA A 17 -20.44 13.71 28.37
C ALA A 17 -20.30 13.88 26.85
N HIS A 18 -19.32 13.22 26.25
CA HIS A 18 -19.25 13.06 24.80
C HIS A 18 -20.34 12.04 24.41
N PRO A 19 -21.35 12.40 23.59
CA PRO A 19 -22.51 11.55 23.35
C PRO A 19 -22.25 10.36 22.40
N GLY A 20 -21.02 10.18 21.92
CA GLY A 20 -20.62 9.10 21.01
C GLY A 20 -19.85 7.96 21.71
N PRO A 21 -19.66 6.81 21.04
CA PRO A 21 -18.84 5.73 21.56
C PRO A 21 -17.38 6.16 21.75
N THR A 22 -16.72 5.59 22.77
CA THR A 22 -15.31 5.85 23.10
C THR A 22 -14.46 4.60 22.88
N THR A 23 -13.29 4.75 22.28
CA THR A 23 -12.30 3.67 22.08
C THR A 23 -10.90 4.13 22.47
N THR A 24 -9.96 3.20 22.66
CA THR A 24 -8.54 3.59 22.83
C THR A 24 -7.96 4.02 21.49
N VAL A 25 -8.16 3.22 20.46
CA VAL A 25 -7.71 3.54 19.09
C VAL A 25 -8.90 3.54 18.13
N LEU A 26 -8.98 4.58 17.31
CA LEU A 26 -9.83 4.64 16.13
C LEU A 26 -8.96 4.52 14.89
N VAL A 27 -9.20 3.49 14.07
CA VAL A 27 -8.51 3.29 12.79
C VAL A 27 -9.42 3.75 11.67
N VAL A 28 -8.97 4.73 10.88
CA VAL A 28 -9.71 5.25 9.73
C VAL A 28 -9.20 4.56 8.47
N GLY A 29 -10.02 3.68 7.89
CA GLY A 29 -9.72 2.86 6.71
C GLY A 29 -9.59 1.37 7.02
N ALA A 30 -10.37 0.53 6.35
CA ALA A 30 -10.29 -0.94 6.44
C ALA A 30 -9.45 -1.54 5.29
N GLY A 31 -8.33 -0.90 4.97
CA GLY A 31 -7.29 -1.44 4.10
C GLY A 31 -6.41 -2.47 4.82
N SER A 32 -5.42 -3.05 4.11
CA SER A 32 -4.51 -4.05 4.72
C SER A 32 -3.79 -3.50 5.95
N THR A 33 -3.34 -2.24 5.92
CA THR A 33 -2.68 -1.55 7.05
C THR A 33 -3.59 -1.46 8.27
N GLY A 34 -4.78 -0.88 8.10
CA GLY A 34 -5.72 -0.65 9.19
C GLY A 34 -6.22 -1.95 9.83
N LEU A 35 -6.53 -2.95 9.00
CA LEU A 35 -6.95 -4.27 9.50
C LEU A 35 -5.81 -5.02 10.21
N ALA A 36 -4.58 -4.97 9.69
CA ALA A 36 -3.42 -5.57 10.36
C ALA A 36 -3.14 -4.91 11.71
N LEU A 37 -3.22 -3.57 11.78
CA LEU A 37 -3.10 -2.82 13.04
C LEU A 37 -4.18 -3.22 14.04
N ALA A 38 -5.44 -3.26 13.59
CA ALA A 38 -6.57 -3.64 14.44
C ALA A 38 -6.44 -5.06 14.99
N GLN A 39 -5.93 -6.02 14.21
CA GLN A 39 -5.62 -7.36 14.71
C GLN A 39 -4.53 -7.34 15.78
N GLY A 40 -3.45 -6.58 15.57
CA GLY A 40 -2.39 -6.43 16.58
C GLY A 40 -2.89 -5.82 17.89
N LEU A 41 -3.75 -4.81 17.81
CA LEU A 41 -4.38 -4.18 18.97
C LEU A 41 -5.32 -5.14 19.69
N LYS A 42 -6.15 -5.88 18.95
CA LYS A 42 -7.02 -6.91 19.51
C LYS A 42 -6.24 -8.00 20.21
N LYS A 43 -5.18 -8.52 19.60
CA LYS A 43 -4.25 -9.52 20.19
C LYS A 43 -3.64 -9.01 21.50
N ALA A 44 -3.45 -7.70 21.62
CA ALA A 44 -2.96 -7.04 22.84
C ALA A 44 -4.05 -6.66 23.85
N GLY A 45 -5.33 -6.95 23.59
CA GLY A 45 -6.46 -6.60 24.44
C GLY A 45 -6.78 -5.09 24.48
N ILE A 46 -6.37 -4.33 23.45
CA ILE A 46 -6.56 -2.88 23.36
C ILE A 46 -7.84 -2.58 22.56
N PRO A 47 -8.82 -1.85 23.14
CA PRO A 47 -10.04 -1.46 22.43
C PRO A 47 -9.75 -0.70 21.15
N CYS A 48 -10.31 -1.18 20.03
CA CYS A 48 -10.13 -0.60 18.72
C CYS A 48 -11.46 -0.62 17.96
N ILE A 49 -11.78 0.49 17.29
CA ILE A 49 -12.86 0.56 16.28
C ILE A 49 -12.21 0.89 14.95
N VAL A 50 -12.62 0.20 13.89
CA VAL A 50 -12.24 0.52 12.50
C VAL A 50 -13.42 1.17 11.81
N VAL A 51 -13.20 2.25 11.07
CA VAL A 51 -14.22 2.87 10.21
C VAL A 51 -13.80 2.76 8.75
N GLU A 52 -14.75 2.57 7.84
CA GLU A 52 -14.50 2.44 6.41
C GLU A 52 -15.62 3.12 5.62
N LYS A 53 -15.23 3.90 4.61
CA LYS A 53 -16.17 4.67 3.78
C LYS A 53 -16.97 3.81 2.81
N ASN A 54 -16.40 2.69 2.37
CA ASN A 54 -17.13 1.73 1.54
C ASN A 54 -18.22 1.03 2.36
N GLU A 55 -19.30 0.58 1.70
CA GLU A 55 -20.43 -0.09 2.36
C GLU A 55 -20.13 -1.53 2.79
N SER A 56 -19.13 -2.17 2.19
CA SER A 56 -18.71 -3.54 2.51
C SER A 56 -17.33 -3.85 1.94
N LEU A 57 -16.80 -5.04 2.27
CA LEU A 57 -15.57 -5.57 1.68
C LEU A 57 -15.64 -5.64 0.14
N ASP A 58 -16.82 -5.98 -0.39
CA ASP A 58 -17.08 -6.26 -1.81
C ASP A 58 -17.64 -5.06 -2.58
N ALA A 59 -17.75 -3.89 -1.95
CA ALA A 59 -18.32 -2.69 -2.58
C ALA A 59 -17.58 -2.22 -3.85
N GLN A 60 -16.32 -2.62 -4.03
CA GLN A 60 -15.53 -2.33 -5.22
C GLN A 60 -15.36 -3.60 -6.05
N PRO A 61 -15.80 -3.62 -7.33
CA PRO A 61 -15.66 -4.81 -8.18
C PRO A 61 -14.18 -5.10 -8.46
N ARG A 62 -13.35 -4.06 -8.57
CA ARG A 62 -11.92 -4.14 -8.79
C ARG A 62 -11.18 -4.73 -7.58
N ASP A 63 -10.37 -5.75 -7.82
CA ASP A 63 -9.45 -6.34 -6.84
C ASP A 63 -8.00 -6.24 -7.33
N TRP A 64 -7.04 -6.46 -6.44
CA TRP A 64 -5.61 -6.42 -6.74
C TRP A 64 -4.92 -7.64 -6.15
N ASN A 65 -3.72 -7.96 -6.64
CA ASN A 65 -2.79 -8.83 -5.93
C ASN A 65 -1.58 -8.01 -5.46
N MET A 66 -0.91 -8.50 -4.42
CA MET A 66 0.19 -7.82 -3.75
C MET A 66 1.30 -8.82 -3.44
N GLY A 67 2.55 -8.37 -3.50
CA GLY A 67 3.70 -9.11 -2.99
C GLY A 67 3.92 -8.81 -1.51
N LEU A 68 4.04 -9.85 -0.69
CA LEU A 68 4.48 -9.79 0.70
C LEU A 68 5.75 -10.63 0.83
N HIS A 69 6.79 -10.10 1.45
CA HIS A 69 8.08 -10.76 1.63
C HIS A 69 8.66 -10.41 3.00
N TRP A 70 9.55 -9.42 3.12
CA TRP A 70 10.11 -9.03 4.42
C TRP A 70 9.06 -8.47 5.39
N GLY A 71 7.89 -8.05 4.89
CA GLY A 71 6.73 -7.69 5.71
C GLY A 71 5.96 -8.89 6.29
N ALA A 72 6.28 -10.12 5.90
CA ALA A 72 5.62 -11.32 6.42
C ALA A 72 5.83 -11.48 7.93
N GLU A 73 7.04 -11.24 8.42
CA GLU A 73 7.35 -11.34 9.86
C GLU A 73 6.57 -10.29 10.70
N PRO A 74 6.55 -8.99 10.33
CA PRO A 74 5.65 -8.03 10.96
C PRO A 74 4.17 -8.45 10.95
N LEU A 75 3.67 -9.00 9.84
CA LEU A 75 2.28 -9.45 9.75
C LEU A 75 2.01 -10.65 10.67
N LYS A 76 2.90 -11.65 10.70
CA LYS A 76 2.83 -12.80 11.63
C LYS A 76 2.76 -12.34 13.09
N ALA A 77 3.53 -11.32 13.46
CA ALA A 77 3.54 -10.80 14.82
C ALA A 77 2.19 -10.16 15.21
N LEU A 78 1.49 -9.54 14.26
CA LEU A 78 0.22 -8.86 14.46
C LEU A 78 -0.97 -9.80 14.60
N ILE A 79 -0.95 -10.94 13.92
CA ILE A 79 -2.10 -11.85 13.86
C ILE A 79 -1.92 -13.09 14.74
N PRO A 80 -3.00 -13.81 15.07
CA PRO A 80 -2.91 -15.13 15.69
C PRO A 80 -2.29 -16.19 14.77
N GLU A 81 -1.70 -17.24 15.35
CA GLU A 81 -1.02 -18.31 14.60
C GLU A 81 -2.00 -19.07 13.69
N GLU A 82 -3.22 -19.30 14.16
CA GLU A 82 -4.31 -19.94 13.40
C GLU A 82 -4.75 -19.12 12.18
N MET A 83 -4.58 -17.79 12.23
CA MET A 83 -4.85 -16.92 11.09
C MET A 83 -3.70 -16.98 10.09
N TRP A 84 -2.44 -16.96 10.57
CA TRP A 84 -1.28 -17.12 9.71
C TRP A 84 -1.26 -18.49 9.00
N ALA A 85 -1.72 -19.56 9.67
CA ALA A 85 -1.88 -20.88 9.06
C ALA A 85 -2.80 -20.88 7.81
N GLN A 86 -3.65 -19.86 7.66
CA GLN A 86 -4.54 -19.69 6.51
C GLN A 86 -3.92 -18.81 5.41
N ILE A 87 -2.69 -18.30 5.55
CA ILE A 87 -2.08 -17.40 4.56
C ILE A 87 -2.01 -18.04 3.16
N GLN A 88 -1.89 -19.37 3.09
CA GLN A 88 -1.89 -20.09 1.82
C GLN A 88 -3.23 -19.95 1.07
N THR A 89 -4.37 -19.88 1.77
CA THR A 89 -5.70 -19.80 1.13
C THR A 89 -5.97 -18.42 0.51
N VAL A 90 -5.22 -17.40 0.93
CA VAL A 90 -5.32 -16.03 0.41
C VAL A 90 -4.38 -15.75 -0.77
N GLN A 91 -3.52 -16.71 -1.14
CA GLN A 91 -2.64 -16.57 -2.30
C GLN A 91 -3.43 -16.52 -3.61
N VAL A 92 -2.80 -15.96 -4.66
CA VAL A 92 -3.34 -15.95 -6.03
C VAL A 92 -3.46 -17.37 -6.59
N ASP A 93 -2.64 -18.30 -6.11
CA ASP A 93 -2.72 -19.74 -6.39
C ASP A 93 -2.49 -20.51 -5.07
N PRO A 94 -3.57 -20.92 -4.38
CA PRO A 94 -3.45 -21.68 -3.13
C PRO A 94 -2.80 -23.07 -3.30
N SER A 95 -2.70 -23.60 -4.52
CA SER A 95 -2.05 -24.89 -4.79
C SER A 95 -0.53 -24.80 -4.95
N THR A 96 0.00 -23.58 -5.09
CA THR A 96 1.44 -23.31 -5.17
C THR A 96 1.93 -22.71 -3.85
N PRO A 97 2.64 -23.47 -2.99
CA PRO A 97 3.23 -22.94 -1.78
C PRO A 97 4.27 -21.85 -2.08
N THR A 98 4.43 -20.91 -1.16
CA THR A 98 5.53 -19.93 -1.23
C THR A 98 6.87 -20.65 -1.15
N ALA A 99 7.74 -20.42 -2.13
CA ALA A 99 9.08 -20.97 -2.12
C ALA A 99 10.01 -20.15 -1.21
N GLU A 100 10.91 -20.84 -0.51
CA GLU A 100 11.97 -20.21 0.30
C GLU A 100 12.91 -19.37 -0.60
N HIS A 101 13.19 -19.89 -1.79
CA HIS A 101 13.99 -19.23 -2.81
C HIS A 101 13.23 -19.19 -4.13
N ASP A 102 12.94 -17.97 -4.58
CA ASP A 102 12.33 -17.69 -5.88
C ASP A 102 13.01 -16.46 -6.51
N SER A 103 12.66 -16.14 -7.75
CA SER A 103 13.17 -14.95 -8.43
C SER A 103 12.12 -14.31 -9.32
N LEU A 104 12.02 -12.98 -9.26
CA LEU A 104 11.29 -12.20 -10.25
C LEU A 104 12.15 -12.04 -11.50
N GLN A 105 11.75 -12.74 -12.56
CA GLN A 105 12.40 -12.62 -13.87
C GLN A 105 12.00 -11.30 -14.55
N PHE A 106 12.99 -10.61 -15.10
CA PHE A 106 12.83 -9.45 -15.95
C PHE A 106 13.23 -9.80 -17.37
N LEU A 107 12.27 -9.77 -18.29
CA LEU A 107 12.48 -10.05 -19.71
C LEU A 107 12.58 -8.76 -20.53
N ASN A 108 13.42 -8.77 -21.56
CA ASN A 108 13.38 -7.74 -22.58
C ASN A 108 12.05 -7.87 -23.33
N GLY A 109 11.22 -6.83 -23.28
CA GLY A 109 9.87 -6.87 -23.85
C GLY A 109 9.87 -7.11 -25.35
N GLN A 110 10.86 -6.60 -26.07
CA GLN A 110 10.95 -6.70 -27.52
C GLN A 110 11.50 -8.05 -28.00
N THR A 111 12.45 -8.66 -27.28
CA THR A 111 13.12 -9.90 -27.71
C THR A 111 12.65 -11.15 -26.95
N GLY A 112 12.07 -10.98 -25.75
CA GLY A 112 11.71 -12.07 -24.85
C GLY A 112 12.91 -12.64 -24.07
N GLU A 113 14.11 -12.11 -24.27
CA GLU A 113 15.33 -12.59 -23.60
C GLU A 113 15.37 -12.18 -22.13
N LEU A 114 15.90 -13.05 -21.27
CA LEU A 114 16.10 -12.73 -19.86
C LEU A 114 17.15 -11.62 -19.70
N MET A 115 16.76 -10.51 -19.10
CA MET A 115 17.67 -9.41 -18.74
C MET A 115 18.34 -9.69 -17.39
N THR A 116 17.55 -10.07 -16.39
CA THR A 116 18.03 -10.42 -15.05
C THR A 116 16.95 -11.20 -14.29
N ALA A 117 17.34 -11.82 -13.18
CA ALA A 117 16.45 -12.44 -12.23
C ALA A 117 16.72 -11.86 -10.84
N VAL A 118 15.75 -11.13 -10.29
CA VAL A 118 15.87 -10.50 -8.97
C VAL A 118 15.42 -11.49 -7.89
N PRO A 119 16.23 -11.78 -6.86
CA PRO A 119 15.83 -12.65 -5.77
C PRO A 119 14.52 -12.21 -5.11
N ALA A 120 13.62 -13.16 -4.90
CA ALA A 120 12.28 -13.00 -4.34
C ALA A 120 12.02 -14.08 -3.28
N ASN A 121 12.85 -14.10 -2.24
CA ASN A 121 12.73 -15.08 -1.15
C ASN A 121 11.43 -14.86 -0.35
N ASP A 122 10.78 -15.95 0.04
CA ASP A 122 9.52 -15.93 0.80
C ASP A 122 8.47 -14.98 0.21
N PHE A 123 8.37 -14.93 -1.13
CA PHE A 123 7.53 -13.97 -1.82
C PHE A 123 6.09 -14.47 -1.98
N TYR A 124 5.25 -14.12 -1.01
CA TYR A 124 3.82 -14.43 -1.03
C TYR A 124 3.10 -13.53 -2.04
N ARG A 125 2.28 -14.15 -2.89
CA ARG A 125 1.42 -13.46 -3.85
C ARG A 125 0.00 -13.47 -3.34
N LEU A 126 -0.39 -12.41 -2.64
CA LEU A 126 -1.67 -12.36 -1.91
C LEU A 126 -2.75 -11.66 -2.72
N ARG A 127 -3.97 -12.20 -2.73
CA ARG A 127 -5.15 -11.49 -3.22
C ARG A 127 -5.60 -10.48 -2.18
N ARG A 128 -5.66 -9.20 -2.54
CA ARG A 128 -5.96 -8.09 -1.61
C ARG A 128 -7.30 -8.29 -0.91
N ARG A 129 -8.35 -8.61 -1.64
CA ARG A 129 -9.67 -8.88 -1.05
C ARG A 129 -9.65 -10.04 -0.06
N LYS A 130 -8.97 -11.14 -0.38
CA LYS A 130 -8.85 -12.29 0.53
C LYS A 130 -8.04 -11.98 1.77
N LEU A 131 -6.93 -11.26 1.64
CA LEU A 131 -6.14 -10.81 2.79
C LEU A 131 -6.98 -9.93 3.71
N ARG A 132 -7.74 -8.96 3.16
CA ARG A 132 -8.67 -8.14 3.94
C ARG A 132 -9.74 -9.00 4.62
N GLY A 133 -10.32 -9.98 3.91
CA GLY A 133 -11.29 -10.92 4.45
C GLY A 133 -10.75 -11.76 5.61
N LEU A 134 -9.48 -12.19 5.54
CA LEU A 134 -8.80 -12.88 6.64
C LEU A 134 -8.58 -11.94 7.84
N LEU A 135 -8.07 -10.73 7.59
CA LEU A 135 -7.73 -9.76 8.64
C LEU A 135 -8.95 -9.09 9.28
N MET A 136 -10.14 -9.11 8.66
CA MET A 136 -11.34 -8.47 9.23
C MET A 136 -12.10 -9.35 10.23
N GLN A 137 -11.70 -10.61 10.40
CA GLN A 137 -12.39 -11.55 11.28
C GLN A 137 -12.42 -11.03 12.72
N ASP A 138 -13.62 -11.01 13.30
CA ASP A 138 -13.90 -10.66 14.69
C ASP A 138 -13.34 -9.27 15.10
N LEU A 139 -13.40 -8.27 14.22
CA LEU A 139 -13.10 -6.87 14.50
C LEU A 139 -14.39 -6.03 14.56
N ASP A 140 -14.40 -4.95 15.34
CA ASP A 140 -15.47 -3.93 15.29
C ASP A 140 -15.21 -2.98 14.11
N ILE A 141 -15.90 -3.21 13.00
CA ILE A 141 -15.78 -2.41 11.77
C ILE A 141 -17.11 -1.71 11.47
N ARG A 142 -17.06 -0.39 11.27
CA ARG A 142 -18.19 0.45 10.87
C ARG A 142 -18.04 0.85 9.41
N TRP A 143 -18.85 0.24 8.55
CA TRP A 143 -18.90 0.48 7.11
C TRP A 143 -19.82 1.65 6.75
N GLY A 144 -19.63 2.24 5.57
CA GLY A 144 -20.38 3.42 5.11
C GLY A 144 -20.07 4.71 5.88
N VAL A 145 -18.94 4.75 6.62
CA VAL A 145 -18.57 5.84 7.52
C VAL A 145 -17.34 6.57 6.96
N GLN A 146 -17.55 7.79 6.47
CA GLN A 146 -16.50 8.63 5.88
C GLN A 146 -16.09 9.74 6.84
N LEU A 147 -14.80 9.80 7.19
CA LEU A 147 -14.22 10.87 8.01
C LEU A 147 -14.39 12.22 7.32
N GLU A 148 -14.90 13.20 8.06
CA GLU A 148 -15.05 14.58 7.61
C GLU A 148 -14.06 15.51 8.32
N ARG A 149 -13.95 15.39 9.65
CA ARG A 149 -13.14 16.30 10.47
C ARG A 149 -12.71 15.65 11.79
N ILE A 150 -11.65 16.19 12.39
CA ILE A 150 -11.16 15.79 13.71
C ILE A 150 -11.17 17.00 14.64
N GLU A 151 -11.72 16.82 15.84
CA GLU A 151 -11.65 17.79 16.93
C GLU A 151 -10.74 17.28 18.05
N TYR A 152 -9.91 18.15 18.60
CA TYR A 152 -8.99 17.82 19.68
C TYR A 152 -9.51 18.40 21.00
N SER A 153 -9.55 17.59 22.05
CA SER A 153 -10.01 18.05 23.36
C SER A 153 -9.02 19.07 23.96
N SER A 154 -9.55 20.06 24.68
CA SER A 154 -8.74 21.10 25.33
C SER A 154 -7.91 20.58 26.51
N ASP A 155 -8.27 19.42 27.07
CA ASP A 155 -7.54 18.77 28.15
C ASP A 155 -6.36 17.89 27.67
N GLY A 156 -6.13 17.83 26.35
CA GLY A 156 -5.02 17.10 25.74
C GLY A 156 -5.19 15.59 25.68
N LYS A 157 -6.34 15.03 26.09
CA LYS A 157 -6.49 13.57 26.27
C LYS A 157 -7.09 12.83 25.10
N TYR A 158 -7.92 13.48 24.30
CA TYR A 158 -8.75 12.81 23.31
C TYR A 158 -8.78 13.58 21.98
N ALA A 159 -9.07 12.83 20.92
CA ALA A 159 -9.51 13.36 19.64
C ALA A 159 -10.89 12.75 19.31
N THR A 160 -11.75 13.53 18.66
CA THR A 160 -13.08 13.08 18.21
C THR A 160 -13.14 13.19 16.70
N ALA A 161 -13.32 12.04 16.05
CA ALA A 161 -13.62 11.98 14.62
C ALA A 161 -15.11 12.23 14.40
N HIS A 162 -15.41 13.10 13.43
CA HIS A 162 -16.76 13.32 12.95
C HIS A 162 -16.84 12.87 11.51
N PHE A 163 -18.00 12.35 11.13
CA PHE A 163 -18.21 11.66 9.88
C PHE A 163 -19.34 12.30 9.11
N GLU A 164 -19.29 12.24 7.78
CA GLU A 164 -20.39 12.66 6.92
C GLU A 164 -21.67 11.89 7.23
N ASN A 165 -21.50 10.60 7.59
CA ASN A 165 -22.57 9.68 7.96
C ASN A 165 -22.22 8.96 9.26
N GLY A 166 -23.18 8.89 10.19
CA GLY A 166 -23.03 8.16 11.46
C GLY A 166 -22.61 9.03 12.65
N PRO A 167 -22.58 8.46 13.87
CA PRO A 167 -22.22 9.20 15.08
C PRO A 167 -20.71 9.45 15.16
N SER A 168 -20.33 10.60 15.72
CA SER A 168 -18.93 10.89 16.04
C SER A 168 -18.35 9.86 17.03
N ILE A 169 -17.05 9.58 16.90
CA ILE A 169 -16.33 8.61 17.76
C ILE A 169 -15.17 9.32 18.43
N THR A 170 -15.07 9.19 19.76
CA THR A 170 -13.96 9.75 20.54
C THR A 170 -12.91 8.67 20.81
N ALA A 171 -11.63 8.99 20.65
CA ALA A 171 -10.53 8.09 20.88
C ALA A 171 -9.35 8.76 21.60
N ASN A 172 -8.48 7.97 22.23
CA ASN A 172 -7.17 8.47 22.67
C ASN A 172 -6.28 8.75 21.46
N LEU A 173 -6.29 7.86 20.47
CA LEU A 173 -5.52 7.96 19.23
C LEU A 173 -6.41 7.69 18.01
N ILE A 174 -6.32 8.56 17.00
CA ILE A 174 -6.86 8.34 15.66
C ILE A 174 -5.71 7.99 14.71
N VAL A 175 -5.85 6.92 13.94
CA VAL A 175 -4.83 6.50 12.95
C VAL A 175 -5.43 6.54 11.55
N GLY A 176 -4.89 7.41 10.71
CA GLY A 176 -5.21 7.45 9.28
C GLY A 176 -4.54 6.30 8.54
N THR A 177 -5.36 5.37 8.05
CA THR A 177 -4.97 4.24 7.17
C THR A 177 -5.85 4.20 5.91
N ASP A 178 -6.42 5.35 5.56
CA ASP A 178 -7.44 5.61 4.54
C ASP A 178 -6.87 5.76 3.12
N GLY A 179 -5.67 5.22 2.91
CA GLY A 179 -5.07 4.99 1.60
C GLY A 179 -4.42 6.23 0.97
N ALA A 180 -4.02 6.07 -0.30
CA ALA A 180 -3.23 7.05 -1.03
C ALA A 180 -3.88 8.44 -1.15
N ARG A 181 -5.23 8.53 -1.13
CA ARG A 181 -5.98 9.80 -1.13
C ARG A 181 -6.60 10.07 0.25
N SER A 182 -5.77 9.98 1.29
CA SER A 182 -6.17 10.05 2.70
C SER A 182 -6.81 11.39 3.05
N THR A 183 -8.03 11.33 3.58
CA THR A 183 -8.70 12.49 4.19
C THR A 183 -7.99 12.88 5.48
N THR A 184 -7.54 11.89 6.26
CA THR A 184 -6.80 12.12 7.51
C THR A 184 -5.55 12.95 7.24
N ARG A 185 -4.78 12.61 6.20
CA ARG A 185 -3.60 13.37 5.80
C ARG A 185 -3.93 14.80 5.36
N GLN A 186 -5.01 14.98 4.59
CA GLN A 186 -5.47 16.31 4.18
C GLN A 186 -5.88 17.18 5.37
N LEU A 187 -6.54 16.62 6.39
CA LEU A 187 -6.90 17.33 7.61
C LEU A 187 -5.67 17.81 8.41
N LEU A 188 -4.56 17.06 8.35
CA LEU A 188 -3.32 17.38 9.05
C LEU A 188 -2.42 18.37 8.31
N LEU A 189 -2.39 18.31 6.99
CA LEU A 189 -1.42 19.03 6.16
C LEU A 189 -2.04 20.08 5.23
N GLY A 190 -3.37 20.16 5.15
CA GLY A 190 -4.06 20.97 4.15
C GLY A 190 -3.60 20.61 2.73
N ALA A 191 -3.32 21.62 1.91
CA ALA A 191 -2.83 21.44 0.55
C ALA A 191 -1.48 20.69 0.45
N ASN A 192 -0.66 20.70 1.50
CA ASN A 192 0.58 19.90 1.53
C ASN A 192 0.30 18.40 1.70
N GLY A 193 -0.95 18.01 2.00
CA GLY A 193 -1.37 16.61 2.09
C GLY A 193 -1.82 16.01 0.76
N ASP A 194 -1.82 16.78 -0.32
CA ASP A 194 -2.23 16.28 -1.63
C ASP A 194 -1.24 15.25 -2.16
N ILE A 195 -1.78 14.19 -2.78
CA ILE A 195 -0.93 13.19 -3.41
C ILE A 195 -0.32 13.76 -4.69
N ARG A 196 0.97 13.57 -4.89
CA ARG A 196 1.66 14.01 -6.10
C ARG A 196 1.37 13.02 -7.22
N THR A 197 0.94 13.53 -8.37
CA THR A 197 0.76 12.71 -9.58
C THR A 197 1.97 12.88 -10.50
N LEU A 198 2.59 11.75 -10.85
CA LEU A 198 3.81 11.63 -11.64
C LEU A 198 3.48 11.61 -13.14
N PRO A 199 4.45 11.92 -14.04
CA PRO A 199 4.26 11.84 -15.49
C PRO A 199 4.35 10.38 -16.00
N TYR A 200 3.76 9.44 -15.27
CA TYR A 200 3.67 8.03 -15.62
C TYR A 200 2.26 7.55 -15.35
N CYS A 201 1.80 6.60 -16.16
CA CYS A 201 0.49 6.00 -15.98
C CYS A 201 0.53 4.52 -16.41
N ALA A 202 -0.54 3.80 -16.14
CA ALA A 202 -0.65 2.39 -16.45
C ALA A 202 -2.08 1.99 -16.76
N SER A 203 -2.21 0.94 -17.58
CA SER A 203 -3.46 0.29 -17.92
C SER A 203 -3.40 -1.16 -17.45
N PHE A 204 -4.27 -1.50 -16.51
CA PHE A 204 -4.33 -2.82 -15.87
C PHE A 204 -5.49 -3.64 -16.42
N VAL A 205 -5.25 -4.95 -16.57
CA VAL A 205 -6.21 -5.93 -17.04
C VAL A 205 -6.27 -7.09 -16.08
N GLN A 206 -7.49 -7.57 -15.81
CA GLN A 206 -7.74 -8.91 -15.32
C GLN A 206 -8.58 -9.67 -16.34
N ALA A 207 -8.13 -10.86 -16.73
CA ALA A 207 -8.79 -11.64 -17.77
C ALA A 207 -8.72 -13.14 -17.48
N ARG A 208 -9.76 -13.84 -17.94
CA ARG A 208 -9.76 -15.30 -18.09
C ARG A 208 -9.60 -15.63 -19.56
N PHE A 209 -9.04 -16.80 -19.85
CA PHE A 209 -8.84 -17.27 -21.20
C PHE A 209 -9.39 -18.68 -21.35
N THR A 210 -9.43 -19.20 -22.58
CA THR A 210 -9.70 -20.63 -22.80
C THR A 210 -8.66 -21.48 -22.07
N ALA A 211 -8.98 -22.75 -21.79
CA ALA A 211 -8.05 -23.63 -21.05
C ALA A 211 -6.68 -23.74 -21.75
N GLU A 212 -6.66 -23.83 -23.07
CA GLU A 212 -5.44 -23.92 -23.90
C GLU A 212 -4.59 -22.65 -23.80
N GLN A 213 -5.22 -21.48 -23.94
CA GLN A 213 -4.56 -20.18 -23.78
C GLN A 213 -4.04 -19.98 -22.36
N ALA A 214 -4.84 -20.30 -21.34
CA ALA A 214 -4.44 -20.20 -19.95
C ALA A 214 -3.22 -21.09 -19.64
N GLN A 215 -3.22 -22.32 -20.13
CA GLN A 215 -2.07 -23.23 -20.02
C GLN A 215 -0.85 -22.70 -20.79
N PHE A 216 -1.03 -22.12 -21.97
CA PHE A 216 0.05 -21.48 -22.72
C PHE A 216 0.70 -20.34 -21.91
N LEU A 217 -0.10 -19.42 -21.37
CA LEU A 217 0.38 -18.29 -20.57
C LEU A 217 1.09 -18.76 -19.29
N ARG A 218 0.61 -19.85 -18.68
CA ARG A 218 1.20 -20.43 -17.46
C ARG A 218 2.63 -20.97 -17.67
N LYS A 219 3.01 -21.34 -18.90
CA LYS A 219 4.35 -21.91 -19.21
C LYS A 219 5.50 -20.91 -18.98
N PHE A 220 5.23 -19.61 -19.05
CA PHE A 220 6.26 -18.57 -18.89
C PHE A 220 6.67 -18.38 -17.43
N HIS A 221 5.72 -18.41 -16.50
CA HIS A 221 6.00 -18.49 -15.08
C HIS A 221 4.79 -18.99 -14.30
N PRO A 222 4.98 -19.83 -13.26
CA PRO A 222 3.90 -20.30 -12.41
C PRO A 222 3.27 -19.24 -11.51
N LEU A 223 3.65 -17.96 -11.54
CA LEU A 223 3.03 -16.95 -10.66
C LEU A 223 3.17 -15.53 -11.20
N TYR A 224 4.37 -15.15 -11.64
CA TYR A 224 4.66 -13.78 -12.03
C TYR A 224 5.93 -13.63 -12.86
N LEU A 225 5.97 -12.63 -13.72
CA LEU A 225 7.16 -12.17 -14.42
C LEU A 225 7.01 -10.68 -14.76
N ALA A 226 8.12 -10.00 -14.97
CA ALA A 226 8.15 -8.60 -15.37
C ALA A 226 8.87 -8.46 -16.72
N SER A 227 8.60 -7.37 -17.40
CA SER A 227 9.29 -7.03 -18.63
C SER A 227 9.51 -5.53 -18.75
N ILE A 228 10.65 -5.18 -19.35
CA ILE A 228 10.99 -3.81 -19.71
C ILE A 228 11.26 -3.77 -21.20
N ASN A 229 10.60 -2.84 -21.88
CA ASN A 229 10.67 -2.69 -23.32
C ASN A 229 11.54 -1.48 -23.70
N PRO A 230 12.45 -1.60 -24.70
CA PRO A 230 13.22 -0.47 -25.24
C PRO A 230 12.38 0.73 -25.68
N ALA A 231 11.09 0.54 -26.00
CA ALA A 231 10.14 1.61 -26.30
C ALA A 231 9.73 2.48 -25.09
N GLY A 232 10.30 2.25 -23.90
CA GLY A 232 9.99 3.01 -22.68
C GLY A 232 8.76 2.51 -21.93
N TYR A 233 8.45 1.22 -22.07
CA TYR A 233 7.33 0.57 -21.40
C TYR A 233 7.81 -0.40 -20.33
N PHE A 234 7.15 -0.40 -19.18
CA PHE A 234 7.29 -1.41 -18.15
C PHE A 234 6.03 -2.26 -18.11
N SER A 235 6.17 -3.57 -17.93
CA SER A 235 5.04 -4.48 -17.88
C SER A 235 5.23 -5.55 -16.81
N PHE A 236 4.11 -5.99 -16.26
CA PHE A 236 4.04 -7.10 -15.32
C PHE A 236 3.00 -8.09 -15.82
N PHE A 237 3.27 -9.38 -15.65
CA PHE A 237 2.33 -10.45 -15.96
C PHE A 237 2.30 -11.43 -14.80
N GLY A 238 1.13 -11.85 -14.35
CA GLY A 238 1.04 -12.87 -13.32
C GLY A 238 -0.37 -13.34 -13.05
N MET A 239 -0.49 -14.21 -12.04
CA MET A 239 -1.79 -14.71 -11.61
C MET A 239 -2.53 -13.71 -10.74
N HIS A 240 -3.84 -13.65 -10.93
CA HIS A 240 -4.78 -13.07 -9.97
C HIS A 240 -5.51 -14.14 -9.17
N ASN A 241 -5.97 -15.21 -9.82
CA ASN A 241 -6.74 -16.29 -9.18
C ASN A 241 -6.57 -17.63 -9.90
N ALA A 242 -6.19 -18.68 -9.17
CA ALA A 242 -6.11 -20.07 -9.62
C ALA A 242 -6.52 -21.04 -8.48
N GLU A 243 -7.73 -20.84 -7.93
CA GLU A 243 -8.26 -21.72 -6.86
C GLU A 243 -8.58 -23.14 -7.32
N GLN A 244 -8.87 -23.32 -8.62
CA GLN A 244 -9.18 -24.62 -9.21
C GLN A 244 -8.04 -24.99 -10.18
N PRO A 245 -6.95 -25.63 -9.70
CA PRO A 245 -5.76 -25.92 -10.52
C PRO A 245 -6.07 -26.85 -11.70
N ASP A 246 -7.05 -27.74 -11.57
CA ASP A 246 -7.44 -28.66 -12.64
C ASP A 246 -8.37 -28.02 -13.69
N ARG A 247 -8.71 -26.73 -13.54
CA ARG A 247 -9.65 -26.00 -14.41
C ARG A 247 -9.06 -24.68 -14.92
N PRO A 248 -8.13 -24.73 -15.90
CA PRO A 248 -7.42 -23.55 -16.38
C PRO A 248 -8.32 -22.43 -16.92
N GLU A 249 -9.50 -22.76 -17.45
CA GLU A 249 -10.49 -21.78 -17.92
C GLU A 249 -11.08 -20.90 -16.80
N THR A 250 -10.93 -21.33 -15.54
CA THR A 250 -11.35 -20.55 -14.36
C THR A 250 -10.27 -19.58 -13.87
N TRP A 251 -9.03 -19.75 -14.35
CA TRP A 251 -7.90 -18.94 -13.91
C TRP A 251 -8.05 -17.51 -14.40
N THR A 252 -7.73 -16.57 -13.52
CA THR A 252 -7.70 -15.14 -13.83
C THR A 252 -6.26 -14.65 -13.77
N PHE A 253 -5.81 -14.06 -14.86
CA PHE A 253 -4.50 -13.42 -14.98
C PHE A 253 -4.62 -11.93 -14.66
N PHE A 254 -3.53 -11.33 -14.20
CA PHE A 254 -3.36 -9.91 -13.96
C PHE A 254 -2.12 -9.41 -14.67
N PHE A 255 -2.28 -8.43 -15.53
CA PHE A 255 -1.19 -7.87 -16.30
C PHE A 255 -1.46 -6.42 -16.65
N TYR A 256 -0.40 -5.65 -16.87
CA TYR A 256 -0.50 -4.23 -17.17
C TYR A 256 0.70 -3.75 -17.94
N ILE A 257 0.52 -2.65 -18.69
CA ILE A 257 1.61 -1.87 -19.26
C ILE A 257 1.59 -0.50 -18.60
N SER A 258 2.74 -0.02 -18.15
CA SER A 258 2.96 1.36 -17.71
C SER A 258 3.93 2.08 -18.64
N TRP A 259 3.73 3.39 -18.81
CA TRP A 259 4.48 4.22 -19.73
C TRP A 259 4.61 5.66 -19.20
N TYR A 260 5.58 6.38 -19.75
CA TYR A 260 5.69 7.82 -19.56
C TYR A 260 4.55 8.55 -20.28
N SER A 261 3.83 9.41 -19.57
CA SER A 261 2.81 10.28 -20.14
C SER A 261 2.80 11.61 -19.37
N PRO A 262 3.18 12.74 -19.98
CA PRO A 262 3.15 14.05 -19.35
C PRO A 262 1.77 14.37 -18.78
N ARG A 263 1.73 15.20 -17.72
CA ARG A 263 0.49 15.58 -17.03
C ARG A 263 -0.58 16.16 -17.97
N GLU A 264 -0.15 16.97 -18.94
CA GLU A 264 -1.05 17.55 -19.95
C GLU A 264 -1.72 16.45 -20.82
N GLU A 265 -0.98 15.43 -21.25
CA GLU A 265 -1.52 14.31 -22.02
C GLU A 265 -2.48 13.46 -21.17
N GLN A 266 -2.15 13.24 -19.90
CA GLN A 266 -3.05 12.54 -18.97
C GLN A 266 -4.37 13.30 -18.79
N GLU A 267 -4.32 14.64 -18.73
CA GLU A 267 -5.50 15.50 -18.62
C GLU A 267 -6.34 15.48 -19.91
N GLN A 268 -5.69 15.56 -21.07
CA GLN A 268 -6.35 15.45 -22.39
C GLN A 268 -7.06 14.10 -22.58
N THR A 269 -6.52 13.04 -21.99
CA THR A 269 -7.08 11.68 -22.07
C THR A 269 -7.91 11.27 -20.86
N ALA A 270 -8.13 12.16 -19.88
CA ALA A 270 -8.77 11.82 -18.60
C ALA A 270 -10.19 11.22 -18.76
N ASN A 271 -10.92 11.64 -19.80
CA ASN A 271 -12.29 11.19 -20.09
C ASN A 271 -12.36 10.10 -21.17
N TRP A 272 -11.24 9.49 -21.53
CA TRP A 272 -11.25 8.37 -22.48
C TRP A 272 -12.10 7.22 -21.98
N THR A 273 -12.87 6.65 -22.89
CA THR A 273 -13.65 5.44 -22.65
C THR A 273 -12.76 4.23 -22.44
N ASN A 274 -13.33 3.19 -21.85
CA ASN A 274 -12.67 1.90 -21.73
C ASN A 274 -12.18 1.36 -23.09
N ALA A 275 -13.00 1.45 -24.15
CA ALA A 275 -12.63 1.01 -25.49
C ALA A 275 -11.40 1.76 -26.05
N GLN A 276 -11.27 3.07 -25.79
CA GLN A 276 -10.09 3.84 -26.18
C GLN A 276 -8.84 3.42 -25.41
N ARG A 277 -8.97 3.17 -24.10
CA ARG A 277 -7.86 2.67 -23.26
C ARG A 277 -7.43 1.27 -23.65
N LEU A 278 -8.38 0.39 -23.97
CA LEU A 278 -8.12 -0.96 -24.47
C LEU A 278 -7.40 -0.92 -25.81
N LYS A 279 -7.85 -0.10 -26.75
CA LYS A 279 -7.19 0.08 -28.04
C LYS A 279 -5.73 0.53 -27.86
N GLN A 280 -5.50 1.54 -27.03
CA GLN A 280 -4.16 2.04 -26.71
C GLN A 280 -3.25 0.97 -26.13
N VAL A 281 -3.71 0.20 -25.14
CA VAL A 281 -2.85 -0.82 -24.51
C VAL A 281 -2.63 -2.03 -25.44
N LYS A 282 -3.60 -2.39 -26.29
CA LYS A 282 -3.41 -3.38 -27.37
C LYS A 282 -2.36 -2.91 -28.38
N GLU A 283 -2.34 -1.63 -28.75
CA GLU A 283 -1.29 -1.04 -29.60
C GLU A 283 0.08 -1.15 -28.95
N PHE A 284 0.23 -0.80 -27.65
CA PHE A 284 1.49 -0.97 -26.93
C PHE A 284 1.95 -2.43 -26.86
N ALA A 285 1.02 -3.37 -26.68
CA ALA A 285 1.32 -4.79 -26.61
C ALA A 285 1.93 -5.36 -27.92
N THR A 286 1.76 -4.70 -29.06
CA THR A 286 2.41 -5.09 -30.32
C THR A 286 3.93 -4.96 -30.28
N ALA A 287 4.47 -4.12 -29.39
CA ALA A 287 5.91 -3.99 -29.16
C ALA A 287 6.47 -5.09 -28.24
N TYR A 288 5.60 -5.93 -27.67
CA TYR A 288 5.99 -7.01 -26.76
C TYR A 288 6.02 -8.38 -27.45
N THR A 289 6.78 -9.28 -26.85
CA THR A 289 6.74 -10.72 -27.09
C THR A 289 5.78 -11.41 -26.10
N GLU A 290 5.74 -12.73 -26.16
CA GLU A 290 4.92 -13.54 -25.25
C GLU A 290 5.42 -13.46 -23.79
N PRO A 291 4.52 -13.55 -22.79
CA PRO A 291 3.08 -13.77 -22.91
C PRO A 291 2.24 -12.51 -23.17
N TRP A 292 2.83 -11.31 -23.09
CA TRP A 292 2.08 -10.06 -23.16
C TRP A 292 1.36 -9.87 -24.49
N LYS A 293 2.04 -10.16 -25.60
CA LYS A 293 1.47 -10.02 -26.94
C LYS A 293 0.14 -10.77 -27.06
N SER A 294 0.17 -12.09 -26.88
CA SER A 294 -1.04 -12.90 -27.00
C SER A 294 -2.08 -12.57 -25.93
N ALA A 295 -1.66 -12.29 -24.69
CA ALA A 295 -2.60 -11.99 -23.61
C ALA A 295 -3.44 -10.73 -23.88
N PHE A 296 -2.86 -9.68 -24.47
CA PHE A 296 -3.61 -8.49 -24.87
C PHE A 296 -4.37 -8.70 -26.18
N GLU A 297 -3.79 -9.42 -27.16
CA GLU A 297 -4.43 -9.72 -28.44
C GLU A 297 -5.75 -10.51 -28.26
N TRP A 298 -5.77 -11.47 -27.35
CA TRP A 298 -6.92 -12.34 -27.10
C TRP A 298 -8.06 -11.69 -26.28
N LEU A 299 -7.89 -10.47 -25.77
CA LEU A 299 -8.97 -9.76 -25.09
C LEU A 299 -10.09 -9.43 -26.07
N SER A 300 -11.34 -9.56 -25.64
CA SER A 300 -12.48 -9.05 -26.41
C SER A 300 -12.37 -7.53 -26.59
N ASP A 301 -12.97 -6.98 -27.65
CA ASP A 301 -12.88 -5.55 -27.97
C ASP A 301 -13.61 -4.63 -26.98
N ASP A 302 -14.40 -5.20 -26.08
CA ASP A 302 -15.13 -4.53 -25.00
C ASP A 302 -14.54 -4.80 -23.61
N HIS A 303 -13.41 -5.51 -23.51
CA HIS A 303 -12.82 -5.92 -22.23
C HIS A 303 -12.51 -4.71 -21.32
N GLU A 304 -12.72 -4.87 -20.01
CA GLU A 304 -12.48 -3.82 -19.02
C GLU A 304 -10.98 -3.55 -18.77
N VAL A 305 -10.57 -2.30 -18.89
CA VAL A 305 -9.22 -1.80 -18.61
C VAL A 305 -9.27 -0.73 -17.56
N TRP A 306 -8.44 -0.86 -16.52
CA TRP A 306 -8.32 0.16 -15.48
C TRP A 306 -7.11 1.04 -15.76
N TYR A 307 -7.36 2.29 -16.10
CA TYR A 307 -6.34 3.31 -16.23
C TYR A 307 -6.02 3.95 -14.87
N MET A 308 -4.73 4.15 -14.58
CA MET A 308 -4.29 4.89 -13.39
C MET A 308 -3.04 5.72 -13.70
N SER A 309 -3.07 6.99 -13.30
CA SER A 309 -1.85 7.77 -13.13
C SER A 309 -1.06 7.23 -11.94
N LEU A 310 0.27 7.21 -12.04
CA LEU A 310 1.14 6.86 -10.93
C LEU A 310 1.26 8.06 -10.00
N THR A 311 1.24 7.78 -8.71
CA THR A 311 1.18 8.82 -7.67
C THR A 311 2.07 8.43 -6.51
N ASP A 312 2.63 9.42 -5.83
CA ASP A 312 3.41 9.23 -4.62
C ASP A 312 3.16 10.33 -3.57
N PHE A 313 3.55 10.03 -2.34
CA PHE A 313 3.56 10.96 -1.23
C PHE A 313 4.74 10.63 -0.31
N ASP A 314 5.76 11.48 -0.27
CA ASP A 314 6.94 11.28 0.57
C ASP A 314 6.77 12.01 1.92
N PRO A 315 6.54 11.33 3.05
CA PRO A 315 6.38 12.00 4.34
C PRO A 315 7.66 12.74 4.77
N GLY A 316 8.82 12.43 4.19
CA GLY A 316 10.10 13.09 4.41
C GLY A 316 10.28 14.41 3.66
N ALA A 317 9.41 14.73 2.69
CA ALA A 317 9.54 15.94 1.89
C ALA A 317 9.23 17.22 2.68
N LYS A 318 9.78 18.34 2.20
CA LYS A 318 9.58 19.66 2.81
C LYS A 318 8.08 19.99 2.83
N GLY A 319 7.56 20.36 4.00
CA GLY A 319 6.15 20.71 4.18
C GLY A 319 5.22 19.52 4.48
N HIS A 320 5.74 18.29 4.49
CA HIS A 320 4.94 17.08 4.75
C HIS A 320 5.00 16.59 6.22
N ARG A 321 5.70 17.31 7.11
CA ARG A 321 5.60 17.07 8.56
C ARG A 321 4.28 17.63 9.07
N TRP A 322 3.55 16.85 9.86
CA TRP A 322 2.29 17.25 10.50
C TRP A 322 2.46 17.47 12.00
N ASP A 323 1.53 18.22 12.59
CA ASP A 323 1.30 18.22 14.04
C ASP A 323 0.47 16.97 14.39
N ASN A 324 1.05 16.05 15.14
CA ASN A 324 0.35 14.84 15.61
C ASN A 324 -0.53 15.09 16.86
N HIS A 325 -0.61 16.36 17.29
CA HIS A 325 -1.40 16.85 18.41
C HIS A 325 -1.13 16.05 19.69
N ASP A 326 0.13 16.03 20.12
CA ASP A 326 0.61 15.27 21.30
C ASP A 326 0.35 13.75 21.18
N GLY A 327 0.45 13.22 19.97
CA GLY A 327 0.22 11.81 19.65
C GLY A 327 -1.24 11.39 19.66
N ARG A 328 -2.20 12.32 19.52
CA ARG A 328 -3.64 12.01 19.41
C ARG A 328 -4.07 11.63 17.99
N VAL A 329 -3.23 11.89 17.00
CA VAL A 329 -3.48 11.51 15.60
C VAL A 329 -2.16 11.16 14.91
N THR A 330 -2.17 10.16 14.03
CA THR A 330 -1.02 9.84 13.18
C THR A 330 -1.46 9.16 11.87
N LEU A 331 -0.52 8.86 10.98
CA LEU A 331 -0.74 8.24 9.67
C LEU A 331 0.06 6.93 9.55
N ALA A 332 -0.44 5.96 8.79
CA ALA A 332 0.26 4.72 8.47
C ALA A 332 -0.09 4.18 7.07
N GLY A 333 0.81 3.40 6.47
CA GLY A 333 0.65 2.84 5.12
C GLY A 333 0.54 3.94 4.06
N ASP A 334 -0.22 3.70 2.98
CA ASP A 334 -0.37 4.66 1.88
C ASP A 334 -0.95 6.03 2.30
N ALA A 335 -1.61 6.12 3.47
CA ALA A 335 -2.02 7.40 4.02
C ALA A 335 -0.80 8.25 4.44
N ALA A 336 0.28 7.62 4.88
CA ALA A 336 1.53 8.28 5.24
C ALA A 336 2.57 8.32 4.11
N HIS A 337 2.63 7.30 3.24
CA HIS A 337 3.74 7.13 2.28
C HIS A 337 3.35 6.36 1.01
N ALA A 338 2.28 6.79 0.34
CA ALA A 338 1.93 6.23 -0.96
C ALA A 338 3.14 6.22 -1.91
N MET A 339 3.41 5.07 -2.54
CA MET A 339 4.57 4.85 -3.40
C MET A 339 4.18 4.12 -4.69
N THR A 340 5.02 4.22 -5.70
CA THR A 340 4.83 3.45 -6.94
C THR A 340 5.17 1.96 -6.72
N TYR A 341 4.61 1.09 -7.56
CA TYR A 341 4.53 -0.35 -7.28
C TYR A 341 5.66 -1.19 -7.89
N GLN A 342 6.49 -0.62 -8.78
CA GLN A 342 7.47 -1.39 -9.57
C GLN A 342 8.57 -2.06 -8.73
N ARG A 343 8.79 -1.61 -7.48
CA ARG A 343 9.70 -2.27 -6.52
C ARG A 343 9.02 -3.28 -5.60
N GLY A 344 7.68 -3.37 -5.60
CA GLY A 344 6.94 -4.34 -4.79
C GLY A 344 7.00 -4.11 -3.27
N GLN A 345 7.06 -2.86 -2.80
CA GLN A 345 7.37 -2.52 -1.40
C GLN A 345 6.16 -2.09 -0.55
N GLY A 346 5.08 -1.57 -1.17
CA GLY A 346 4.00 -0.90 -0.44
C GLY A 346 3.33 -1.71 0.68
N LEU A 347 2.96 -2.98 0.42
CA LEU A 347 2.35 -3.83 1.45
C LEU A 347 3.30 -4.11 2.61
N ASN A 348 4.59 -4.32 2.32
CA ASN A 348 5.60 -4.62 3.33
C ASN A 348 5.81 -3.45 4.29
N HIS A 349 5.88 -2.22 3.76
CA HIS A 349 5.90 -1.01 4.59
C HIS A 349 4.61 -0.86 5.38
N SER A 350 3.46 -1.10 4.75
CA SER A 350 2.15 -1.00 5.39
C SER A 350 1.99 -1.90 6.61
N VAL A 351 2.31 -3.19 6.51
CA VAL A 351 2.19 -4.12 7.66
C VAL A 351 3.27 -3.88 8.71
N THR A 352 4.42 -3.33 8.30
CA THR A 352 5.49 -2.94 9.24
C THR A 352 5.07 -1.74 10.07
N ASP A 353 4.47 -0.72 9.46
CA ASP A 353 3.90 0.40 10.23
C ASP A 353 2.86 -0.09 11.23
N ALA A 354 1.96 -0.99 10.82
CA ALA A 354 0.97 -1.57 11.70
C ALA A 354 1.63 -2.25 12.92
N ALA A 355 2.72 -2.99 12.72
CA ALA A 355 3.46 -3.67 13.79
C ALA A 355 4.16 -2.67 14.73
N VAL A 356 4.88 -1.69 14.19
CA VAL A 356 5.58 -0.67 14.99
C VAL A 356 4.58 0.17 15.78
N LEU A 357 3.47 0.57 15.15
CA LEU A 357 2.44 1.36 15.78
C LEU A 357 1.67 0.56 16.84
N ALA A 358 1.35 -0.71 16.61
CA ALA A 358 0.75 -1.57 17.64
C ALA A 358 1.62 -1.66 18.89
N GLU A 359 2.96 -1.76 18.74
CA GLU A 359 3.88 -1.74 19.87
C GLU A 359 3.97 -0.35 20.53
N ALA A 360 3.95 0.74 19.77
CA ALA A 360 3.88 2.09 20.31
C ALA A 360 2.62 2.28 21.18
N VAL A 361 1.46 1.79 20.71
CA VAL A 361 0.21 1.83 21.47
C VAL A 361 0.32 1.01 22.75
N ARG A 362 0.87 -0.20 22.68
CA ARG A 362 1.10 -1.05 23.86
C ARG A 362 1.97 -0.35 24.90
N LYS A 363 3.03 0.35 24.49
CA LYS A 363 3.91 1.09 25.40
C LYS A 363 3.18 2.17 26.17
N PHE A 364 2.36 2.98 25.51
CA PHE A 364 1.65 4.04 26.23
C PHE A 364 0.46 3.51 27.05
N VAL A 365 -0.24 2.47 26.60
CA VAL A 365 -1.31 1.83 27.38
C VAL A 365 -0.76 1.18 28.65
N ARG A 366 0.45 0.61 28.60
CA ARG A 366 1.15 0.04 29.77
C ARG A 366 1.83 1.09 30.65
N GLY A 367 1.84 2.35 30.24
CA GLY A 367 2.54 3.42 30.96
C GLY A 367 4.06 3.34 30.90
N THR A 368 4.64 2.56 29.98
CA THR A 368 6.10 2.49 29.80
C THR A 368 6.64 3.64 28.94
N SER A 369 5.76 4.37 28.24
CA SER A 369 6.05 5.61 27.54
C SER A 369 4.83 6.53 27.63
N THR A 370 5.00 7.83 27.45
CA THR A 370 3.85 8.72 27.22
C THR A 370 3.30 8.49 25.80
N GLN A 371 2.02 8.79 25.58
CA GLN A 371 1.40 8.67 24.25
C GLN A 371 2.16 9.52 23.22
N ALA A 372 2.41 10.79 23.53
CA ALA A 372 3.17 11.70 22.68
C ALA A 372 4.55 11.13 22.31
N ALA A 373 5.33 10.64 23.29
CA ALA A 373 6.66 10.10 23.02
C ALA A 373 6.61 8.79 22.22
N ALA A 374 5.63 7.92 22.48
CA ALA A 374 5.48 6.66 21.75
C ALA A 374 5.11 6.89 20.26
N ILE A 375 4.20 7.82 19.98
CA ILE A 375 3.80 8.15 18.61
C ILE A 375 4.90 8.93 17.88
N MET A 376 5.56 9.87 18.56
CA MET A 376 6.71 10.58 17.98
C MET A 376 7.83 9.61 17.60
N ALA A 377 8.15 8.63 18.45
CA ALA A 377 9.16 7.61 18.13
C ALA A 377 8.76 6.72 16.93
N TYR A 378 7.47 6.42 16.76
CA TYR A 378 6.98 5.75 15.56
C TYR A 378 7.17 6.61 14.31
N GLU A 379 6.81 7.90 14.36
CA GLU A 379 6.95 8.81 13.23
C GLU A 379 8.42 9.06 12.86
N GLU A 380 9.31 9.21 13.85
CA GLU A 380 10.76 9.37 13.65
C GLU A 380 11.41 8.16 12.97
N GLU A 381 10.85 6.96 13.15
CA GLU A 381 11.28 5.74 12.45
C GLU A 381 10.65 5.62 11.06
N MET A 382 9.33 5.77 11.00
CA MET A 382 8.54 5.52 9.79
C MET A 382 8.91 6.48 8.67
N ILE A 383 9.11 7.76 8.98
CA ILE A 383 9.35 8.76 7.95
C ILE A 383 10.65 8.52 7.16
N PRO A 384 11.83 8.35 7.78
CA PRO A 384 13.04 8.03 7.01
C PRO A 384 12.93 6.66 6.31
N ARG A 385 12.35 5.64 6.96
CA ARG A 385 12.16 4.31 6.36
C ARG A 385 11.30 4.36 5.10
N ALA A 386 10.08 4.83 5.23
CA ALA A 386 9.08 4.76 4.17
C ALA A 386 9.22 5.91 3.18
N GLY A 387 9.60 7.12 3.62
CA GLY A 387 9.93 8.22 2.71
C GLY A 387 11.18 7.90 1.87
N GLY A 388 12.16 7.19 2.43
CA GLY A 388 13.29 6.65 1.67
C GLY A 388 12.83 5.73 0.53
N GLU A 389 11.89 4.83 0.81
CA GLU A 389 11.33 3.94 -0.19
C GLU A 389 10.47 4.66 -1.22
N VAL A 390 9.68 5.66 -0.83
CA VAL A 390 8.92 6.49 -1.78
C VAL A 390 9.86 7.11 -2.81
N ARG A 391 10.94 7.77 -2.37
CA ARG A 391 11.93 8.37 -3.27
C ARG A 391 12.58 7.34 -4.17
N MET A 392 13.00 6.20 -3.61
CA MET A 392 13.64 5.13 -4.38
C MET A 392 12.69 4.49 -5.40
N SER A 393 11.43 4.30 -5.05
CA SER A 393 10.39 3.78 -5.96
C SER A 393 10.07 4.76 -7.08
N THR A 394 10.08 6.07 -6.81
CA THR A 394 9.91 7.10 -7.85
C THR A 394 11.10 7.14 -8.80
N THR A 395 12.34 7.16 -8.30
CA THR A 395 13.54 7.03 -9.15
C THR A 395 13.51 5.73 -9.95
N ASN A 396 13.08 4.63 -9.35
CA ASN A 396 12.90 3.38 -10.07
C ASN A 396 11.91 3.49 -11.21
N THR A 397 10.77 4.14 -10.96
CA THR A 397 9.74 4.37 -11.96
C THR A 397 10.31 5.16 -13.12
N GLU A 398 11.07 6.22 -12.87
CA GLU A 398 11.69 7.02 -13.92
C GLU A 398 12.66 6.16 -14.77
N MET A 399 13.58 5.47 -14.10
CA MET A 399 14.64 4.73 -14.79
C MET A 399 14.14 3.48 -15.54
N VAL A 400 13.10 2.79 -15.07
CA VAL A 400 12.58 1.61 -15.78
C VAL A 400 11.75 1.96 -17.03
N HIS A 401 11.40 3.23 -17.23
CA HIS A 401 10.76 3.71 -18.46
C HIS A 401 11.73 4.43 -19.40
N HIS A 402 13.00 4.60 -19.01
CA HIS A 402 14.06 5.16 -19.85
C HIS A 402 15.10 4.09 -20.16
N TRP A 403 15.10 3.56 -21.38
CA TRP A 403 15.86 2.37 -21.75
C TRP A 403 17.35 2.43 -21.36
N ASP A 404 18.00 3.58 -21.58
CA ASP A 404 19.43 3.78 -21.29
C ASP A 404 19.75 3.77 -19.79
N GLU A 405 18.74 3.93 -18.93
CA GLU A 405 18.87 3.99 -17.47
C GLU A 405 18.44 2.69 -16.77
N VAL A 406 17.77 1.77 -17.48
CA VAL A 406 17.14 0.58 -16.89
C VAL A 406 18.09 -0.23 -16.01
N LEU A 407 19.30 -0.54 -16.49
CA LEU A 407 20.27 -1.35 -15.75
C LEU A 407 20.84 -0.64 -14.51
N GLN A 408 20.66 0.68 -14.41
CA GLN A 408 21.02 1.45 -13.22
C GLN A 408 19.84 1.66 -12.27
N SER A 409 18.63 1.25 -12.66
CA SER A 409 17.44 1.41 -11.81
C SER A 409 17.59 0.66 -10.47
N PRO A 410 17.01 1.19 -9.39
CA PRO A 410 16.98 0.55 -8.08
C PRO A 410 16.60 -0.93 -8.08
N ILE A 411 15.59 -1.35 -8.86
CA ILE A 411 15.16 -2.75 -8.93
C ILE A 411 16.24 -3.64 -9.59
N MET A 412 16.97 -3.12 -10.58
CA MET A 412 18.05 -3.84 -11.24
C MET A 412 19.32 -3.92 -10.37
N LYS A 413 19.63 -2.85 -9.62
CA LYS A 413 20.84 -2.75 -8.80
C LYS A 413 20.73 -3.42 -7.44
N SER A 414 19.58 -3.29 -6.80
CA SER A 414 19.39 -3.67 -5.40
C SER A 414 18.20 -4.60 -5.20
N GLY A 415 17.50 -4.98 -6.26
CA GLY A 415 16.33 -5.84 -6.16
C GLY A 415 15.26 -5.23 -5.26
N MET A 416 14.61 -6.10 -4.49
CA MET A 416 13.59 -5.74 -3.50
C MET A 416 14.17 -5.51 -2.09
N THR A 417 15.49 -5.33 -1.97
CA THR A 417 16.16 -5.01 -0.70
C THR A 417 15.63 -3.71 -0.11
N ARG A 418 15.42 -3.68 1.21
CA ARG A 418 14.97 -2.48 1.94
C ARG A 418 16.01 -1.37 1.80
N VAL A 419 15.55 -0.13 1.59
CA VAL A 419 16.43 1.05 1.45
C VAL A 419 17.47 1.15 2.59
N GLN A 420 17.06 0.83 3.82
CA GLN A 420 17.93 0.89 5.01
C GLN A 420 19.08 -0.12 4.98
N ASP A 421 18.94 -1.21 4.22
CA ASP A 421 19.94 -2.30 4.14
C ASP A 421 20.86 -2.15 2.92
N ILE A 422 20.58 -1.19 2.02
CA ILE A 422 21.40 -0.96 0.84
C ILE A 422 22.70 -0.28 1.28
N LYS A 423 23.81 -0.99 1.16
CA LYS A 423 25.14 -0.39 1.31
C LYS A 423 25.30 0.67 0.22
N LEU A 424 25.36 1.93 0.63
CA LEU A 424 25.57 3.08 -0.26
C LEU A 424 27.03 3.13 -0.72
N ASP A 425 27.48 2.12 -1.46
CA ASP A 425 28.72 2.23 -2.22
C ASP A 425 28.38 2.94 -3.55
N GLY A 426 28.42 4.28 -3.55
CA GLY A 426 28.62 5.06 -4.79
C GLY A 426 27.45 5.82 -5.43
N ILE A 427 26.38 6.20 -4.71
CA ILE A 427 25.31 7.09 -5.26
C ILE A 427 25.26 8.46 -4.56
N ASN A 428 26.37 8.92 -3.98
CA ASN A 428 26.53 10.31 -3.55
C ASN A 428 27.80 10.88 -4.17
N GLY A 429 27.66 11.37 -5.40
CA GLY A 429 28.79 11.94 -6.13
C GLY A 429 28.35 12.58 -7.43
N HIS A 430 27.41 13.53 -7.39
CA HIS A 430 27.45 14.72 -8.24
C HIS A 430 26.41 15.75 -7.77
N ASN A 431 26.84 17.02 -7.80
CA ASN A 431 26.11 18.26 -7.57
C ASN A 431 25.86 18.72 -6.13
N GLN A 432 26.95 19.08 -5.43
CA GLN A 432 27.00 20.35 -4.69
C GLN A 432 28.44 20.88 -4.64
N HIS A 433 28.94 21.49 -5.72
CA HIS A 433 29.99 22.52 -5.63
C HIS A 433 30.00 23.34 -6.92
N GLY A 434 29.55 24.59 -6.82
CA GLY A 434 29.67 25.58 -7.89
C GLY A 434 29.01 26.90 -7.50
N GLY A 435 29.82 27.87 -7.06
CA GLY A 435 29.48 29.29 -7.20
C GLY A 435 29.37 30.13 -5.93
N GLN A 436 30.46 30.31 -5.19
CA GLN A 436 30.72 31.59 -4.52
C GLN A 436 32.05 32.14 -5.05
N GLN A 437 31.97 32.99 -6.09
CA GLN A 437 33.04 33.92 -6.40
C GLN A 437 32.76 35.24 -5.68
N ALA A 438 33.71 35.61 -4.82
CA ALA A 438 33.74 36.87 -4.11
C ALA A 438 34.08 38.01 -5.08
N VAL A 439 33.27 39.07 -5.05
CA VAL A 439 33.60 40.38 -5.62
C VAL A 439 34.48 41.13 -4.61
N LYS A 440 35.74 41.36 -4.97
CA LYS A 440 36.56 42.48 -4.49
C LYS A 440 37.47 42.93 -5.64
N GLY A 441 37.24 44.15 -6.09
CA GLY A 441 37.93 44.82 -7.19
C GLY A 441 37.08 45.96 -7.69
#